data_AF-A0A534S0R3-F1
#
_entry.id   AF-A0A534S0R3-F1
#
_cell.length_a   1.000
_cell.length_b   1.000
_cell.length_c   1.000
_cell.angle_alpha   90.00
_cell.angle_beta   90.00
_cell.angle_gamma   90.00
#
_symmetry.space_group_name_H-M   'P 1'
#
loop_
_entity.id
_entity.type
_entity.pdbx_description
1 polymer ?
#
loop_
_entity_poly.entity_id
_entity_poly.type
_entity_poly.pdbx_seq_one_letter_code
_entity_poly.pdbx_strand_id
1 'polypeptide(L)'
;MTGAADVAAVVLGARGGACLARALASVGWARERIVVDPAGRLGAAALPPGVRRLECPLDLADATDARWLLLLREDEVAPAGLAAAVVEATVSGEAAYRIARTLELRGGTLQLPGAPVRLARRDTARLHVGAGASLALGPPRARAGRIASRLLIEEEDSLESAVAALDAEATALAALLQALDVGPRLAALAAAPLAGAVPVLAARGGPLGWGRWIAAVLAGYRAFVVQAKLWERRAEADA
;
A
#
# COMPACT_ATOMS: atom_id res chain seq x y z
N MET A 1 -24.50 -1.61 -18.09
CA MET A 1 -23.15 -1.03 -18.08
C MET A 1 -23.09 0.01 -16.97
N THR A 2 -22.65 -0.37 -15.77
CA THR A 2 -22.29 0.59 -14.72
C THR A 2 -21.10 1.40 -15.22
N GLY A 3 -21.25 2.72 -15.37
CA GLY A 3 -20.15 3.59 -15.76
C GLY A 3 -18.96 3.37 -14.83
N ALA A 4 -17.75 3.31 -15.39
CA ALA A 4 -16.53 3.22 -14.58
C ALA A 4 -16.56 4.35 -13.56
N ALA A 5 -16.42 4.02 -12.27
CA ALA A 5 -16.29 5.03 -11.24
C ALA A 5 -15.10 5.92 -11.59
N ASP A 6 -15.22 7.23 -11.36
CA ASP A 6 -14.18 8.22 -11.68
C ASP A 6 -13.00 8.13 -10.70
N VAL A 7 -12.34 6.97 -10.72
CA VAL A 7 -11.35 6.48 -9.78
C VAL A 7 -10.16 5.97 -10.57
N ALA A 8 -8.97 6.46 -10.23
CA ALA A 8 -7.70 5.86 -10.60
C ALA A 8 -7.24 4.94 -9.47
N ALA A 9 -6.99 3.68 -9.80
CA ALA A 9 -6.34 2.76 -8.89
C ALA A 9 -4.82 2.92 -9.01
N VAL A 10 -4.17 3.18 -7.89
CA VAL A 10 -2.74 3.44 -7.76
C VAL A 10 -2.14 2.29 -6.96
N VAL A 11 -1.25 1.52 -7.57
CA VAL A 11 -0.53 0.42 -6.93
C VAL A 11 0.92 0.84 -6.71
N LEU A 12 1.42 0.74 -5.48
CA LEU A 12 2.85 0.89 -5.23
C LEU A 12 3.58 -0.36 -5.73
N GLY A 13 4.33 -0.22 -6.82
CA GLY A 13 5.17 -1.29 -7.37
C GLY A 13 6.40 -1.54 -6.51
N ALA A 14 6.69 -2.81 -6.26
CA ALA A 14 7.83 -3.26 -5.48
C ALA A 14 8.62 -4.36 -6.19
N ARG A 15 7.96 -5.46 -6.60
CA ARG A 15 8.60 -6.62 -7.24
C ARG A 15 8.05 -6.90 -8.64
N GLY A 16 6.79 -6.61 -8.90
CA GLY A 16 6.14 -6.92 -10.17
C GLY A 16 5.66 -8.38 -10.28
N GLY A 17 5.57 -8.87 -11.52
CA GLY A 17 5.16 -10.25 -11.80
C GLY A 17 3.71 -10.56 -11.42
N ALA A 18 3.46 -11.79 -10.96
CA ALA A 18 2.11 -12.29 -10.70
C ALA A 18 1.36 -11.49 -9.62
N CYS A 19 2.07 -11.02 -8.59
CA CYS A 19 1.48 -10.26 -7.50
C CYS A 19 0.93 -8.91 -7.98
N LEU A 20 1.77 -8.13 -8.67
CA LEU A 20 1.34 -6.90 -9.32
C LEU A 20 0.19 -7.15 -10.31
N ALA A 21 0.25 -8.22 -11.10
CA ALA A 21 -0.82 -8.58 -12.02
C ALA A 21 -2.15 -8.88 -11.30
N ARG A 22 -2.13 -9.59 -10.16
CA ARG A 22 -3.32 -9.86 -9.34
C ARG A 22 -3.89 -8.59 -8.72
N ALA A 23 -3.03 -7.74 -8.14
CA ALA A 23 -3.46 -6.45 -7.59
C ALA A 23 -4.15 -5.59 -8.66
N LEU A 24 -3.52 -5.44 -9.84
CA LEU A 24 -4.07 -4.67 -10.97
C LEU A 24 -5.33 -5.27 -11.56
N ALA A 25 -5.46 -6.61 -11.58
CA ALA A 25 -6.68 -7.29 -12.02
C ALA A 25 -7.85 -7.04 -11.05
N SER A 26 -7.58 -7.04 -9.74
CA SER A 26 -8.60 -6.79 -8.71
C SER A 26 -9.25 -5.40 -8.78
N VAL A 27 -8.54 -4.44 -9.40
CA VAL A 27 -9.00 -3.07 -9.66
C VAL A 27 -9.30 -2.82 -11.13
N GLY A 28 -9.55 -3.87 -11.93
CA GLY A 28 -9.91 -3.74 -13.34
C GLY A 28 -11.21 -2.96 -13.62
N TRP A 29 -12.01 -2.72 -12.58
CA TRP A 29 -13.22 -1.88 -12.62
C TRP A 29 -12.92 -0.37 -12.52
N ALA A 30 -11.72 0.02 -12.10
CA ALA A 30 -11.30 1.42 -12.00
C ALA A 30 -11.14 2.02 -13.41
N ARG A 31 -11.41 3.33 -13.55
CA ARG A 31 -11.28 4.06 -14.82
C ARG A 31 -9.84 4.04 -15.32
N GLU A 32 -8.89 4.23 -14.42
CA GLU A 32 -7.45 4.27 -14.72
C GLU A 32 -6.69 3.38 -13.74
N ARG A 33 -5.56 2.83 -14.19
CA ARG A 33 -4.66 2.02 -13.37
C ARG A 33 -3.24 2.53 -13.52
N ILE A 34 -2.62 2.85 -12.39
CA ILE A 34 -1.30 3.47 -12.31
C ILE A 34 -0.44 2.64 -11.38
N VAL A 35 0.79 2.39 -11.77
CA VAL A 35 1.81 1.78 -10.93
C VAL A 35 2.86 2.81 -10.62
N VAL A 36 3.04 3.11 -9.34
CA VAL A 36 4.11 3.99 -8.86
C VAL A 36 5.31 3.13 -8.54
N ASP A 37 6.41 3.29 -9.26
CA ASP A 37 7.65 2.52 -9.10
C ASP A 37 8.81 3.44 -8.70
N PRO A 38 8.84 3.87 -7.43
CA PRO A 38 9.84 4.82 -6.95
C PRO A 38 11.27 4.24 -6.95
N ALA A 39 11.39 2.92 -6.90
CA ALA A 39 12.68 2.23 -6.88
C ALA A 39 13.20 1.89 -8.29
N GLY A 40 12.40 2.13 -9.34
CA GLY A 40 12.76 1.78 -10.72
C GLY A 40 12.95 0.29 -10.95
N ARG A 41 12.41 -0.59 -10.08
CA ARG A 41 12.68 -2.04 -10.12
C ARG A 41 11.81 -2.80 -11.12
N LEU A 42 10.73 -2.19 -11.59
CA LEU A 42 9.89 -2.83 -12.60
C LEU A 42 10.61 -2.77 -13.95
N GLY A 43 10.88 -3.94 -14.54
CA GLY A 43 11.48 -4.01 -15.87
C GLY A 43 10.57 -3.39 -16.94
N ALA A 44 11.14 -3.06 -18.12
CA ALA A 44 10.37 -2.58 -19.27
C ALA A 44 9.35 -3.62 -19.81
N ALA A 45 9.52 -4.89 -19.44
CA ALA A 45 8.62 -5.97 -19.79
C ALA A 45 7.44 -6.08 -18.81
N ALA A 46 6.23 -5.97 -19.38
CA ALA A 46 4.96 -6.55 -18.91
C ALA A 46 4.18 -5.83 -17.79
N LEU A 47 3.99 -4.51 -17.90
CA LEU A 47 2.74 -3.95 -17.36
C LEU A 47 1.57 -4.36 -18.26
N PRO A 48 0.41 -4.73 -17.68
CA PRO A 48 -0.78 -5.03 -18.48
C PRO A 48 -1.17 -3.85 -19.38
N PRO A 49 -1.79 -4.09 -20.56
CA PRO A 49 -2.27 -3.03 -21.41
C PRO A 49 -3.18 -2.03 -20.67
N GLY A 50 -2.96 -0.74 -20.91
CA GLY A 50 -3.72 0.34 -20.27
C GLY A 50 -3.31 0.66 -18.82
N VAL A 51 -2.21 0.08 -18.33
CA VAL A 51 -1.61 0.45 -17.02
C VAL A 51 -0.46 1.44 -17.26
N ARG A 52 -0.52 2.59 -16.60
CA ARG A 52 0.53 3.62 -16.67
C ARG A 52 1.58 3.37 -15.59
N ARG A 53 2.87 3.45 -15.94
CA ARG A 53 3.96 3.52 -14.95
C ARG A 53 4.25 4.96 -14.59
N LEU A 54 4.50 5.21 -13.32
CA LEU A 54 4.97 6.48 -12.80
C LEU A 54 6.24 6.25 -11.97
N GLU A 55 7.36 6.84 -12.38
CA GLU A 55 8.63 6.72 -11.66
C GLU A 55 8.70 7.73 -10.51
N CYS A 56 8.26 8.96 -10.75
CA CYS A 56 8.25 10.03 -9.75
C CYS A 56 6.91 10.04 -8.97
N PRO A 57 6.89 9.71 -7.67
CA PRO A 57 5.65 9.69 -6.88
C PRO A 57 4.97 11.06 -6.72
N LEU A 58 5.70 12.15 -6.95
CA LEU A 58 5.20 13.52 -6.81
C LEU A 58 4.25 13.93 -7.93
N ASP A 59 4.38 13.32 -9.12
CA ASP A 59 3.58 13.66 -10.29
C ASP A 59 2.23 12.91 -10.31
N LEU A 60 1.88 12.23 -9.22
CA LEU A 60 0.70 11.36 -9.16
C LEU A 60 -0.61 12.10 -9.49
N ALA A 61 -0.74 13.37 -9.09
CA ALA A 61 -1.93 14.16 -9.35
C ALA A 61 -2.05 14.54 -10.85
N ASP A 62 -0.93 14.71 -11.54
CA ASP A 62 -0.89 15.09 -12.96
C ASP A 62 -0.93 13.86 -13.88
N ALA A 63 -0.65 12.67 -13.33
CA ALA A 63 -0.65 11.41 -14.06
C ALA A 63 -2.06 10.89 -14.41
N THR A 64 -3.14 11.51 -13.92
CA THR A 64 -4.51 11.02 -14.08
C THR A 64 -5.56 12.11 -14.07
N ASP A 65 -6.63 11.89 -14.85
CA ASP A 65 -7.81 12.76 -14.88
C ASP A 65 -8.94 12.29 -13.96
N ALA A 66 -8.77 11.14 -13.32
CA ALA A 66 -9.76 10.62 -12.38
C ALA A 66 -9.87 11.52 -11.13
N ARG A 67 -11.09 11.85 -10.72
CA ARG A 67 -11.33 12.70 -9.54
C ARG A 67 -10.88 12.06 -8.22
N TRP A 68 -10.80 10.73 -8.17
CA TRP A 68 -10.48 9.97 -6.97
C TRP A 68 -9.29 9.05 -7.17
N LEU A 69 -8.46 8.90 -6.14
CA LEU A 69 -7.33 7.97 -6.11
C LEU A 69 -7.58 6.87 -5.09
N LEU A 70 -7.53 5.60 -5.50
CA LEU A 70 -7.55 4.43 -4.64
C LEU A 70 -6.14 3.84 -4.55
N LEU A 71 -5.55 3.80 -3.36
CA LEU A 71 -4.17 3.37 -3.13
C LEU A 71 -4.09 1.95 -2.57
N LEU A 72 -3.36 1.09 -3.28
CA LEU A 72 -3.04 -0.28 -2.91
C LEU A 72 -1.52 -0.50 -2.82
N ARG A 73 -1.12 -1.42 -1.97
CA ARG A 73 0.19 -2.07 -2.07
C ARG A 73 0.13 -3.21 -3.10
N GLU A 74 1.28 -3.67 -3.57
CA GLU A 74 1.34 -4.77 -4.52
C GLU A 74 0.75 -6.08 -3.98
N ASP A 75 0.89 -6.32 -2.67
CA ASP A 75 0.34 -7.48 -1.95
C ASP A 75 -1.15 -7.33 -1.57
N GLU A 76 -1.77 -6.21 -1.94
CA GLU A 76 -3.16 -5.92 -1.61
C GLU A 76 -4.09 -6.14 -2.80
N VAL A 77 -5.17 -6.88 -2.56
CA VAL A 77 -6.24 -7.18 -3.50
C VAL A 77 -7.52 -6.47 -3.05
N ALA A 78 -8.25 -5.90 -4.01
CA ALA A 78 -9.60 -5.36 -3.82
C ALA A 78 -10.65 -6.46 -4.04
N PRO A 79 -11.31 -7.00 -2.98
CA PRO A 79 -12.37 -7.99 -3.17
C PRO A 79 -13.56 -7.39 -3.94
N ALA A 80 -14.39 -8.23 -4.55
CA ALA A 80 -15.51 -7.78 -5.39
C ALA A 80 -16.43 -6.75 -4.71
N GLY A 81 -16.71 -6.92 -3.41
CA GLY A 81 -17.53 -5.98 -2.63
C GLY A 81 -16.88 -4.61 -2.35
N LEU A 82 -15.59 -4.43 -2.62
CA LEU A 82 -14.91 -3.15 -2.45
C LEU A 82 -15.23 -2.17 -3.57
N ALA A 83 -15.38 -2.66 -4.81
CA ALA A 83 -15.67 -1.81 -5.97
C ALA A 83 -16.97 -1.00 -5.75
N ALA A 84 -18.06 -1.69 -5.44
CA ALA A 84 -19.35 -1.06 -5.18
C ALA A 84 -19.30 -0.05 -4.02
N ALA A 85 -18.62 -0.42 -2.93
CA ALA A 85 -18.49 0.45 -1.75
C ALA A 85 -17.62 1.70 -2.04
N VAL A 86 -16.62 1.59 -2.92
CA VAL A 86 -15.85 2.75 -3.38
C VAL A 86 -16.73 3.65 -4.24
N VAL A 87 -17.49 3.10 -5.20
CA VAL A 87 -18.41 3.89 -6.04
C VAL A 87 -19.39 4.68 -5.17
N GLU A 88 -20.02 4.02 -4.21
CA GLU A 88 -20.94 4.67 -3.26
C GLU A 88 -20.25 5.79 -2.47
N ALA A 89 -19.06 5.52 -1.93
CA ALA A 89 -18.28 6.51 -1.18
C ALA A 89 -17.89 7.74 -2.03
N THR A 90 -17.64 7.58 -3.33
CA THR A 90 -17.33 8.71 -4.21
C THR A 90 -18.52 9.65 -4.45
N VAL A 91 -19.75 9.21 -4.13
CA VAL A 91 -20.98 10.01 -4.24
C VAL A 91 -21.31 10.72 -2.92
N SER A 92 -20.99 10.14 -1.76
CA SER A 92 -21.41 10.65 -0.43
C SER A 92 -20.67 11.90 0.09
N GLY A 93 -19.75 12.48 -0.69
CA GLY A 93 -19.29 13.86 -0.50
C GLY A 93 -18.11 14.11 0.45
N GLU A 94 -17.66 13.13 1.26
CA GLU A 94 -16.40 13.28 2.03
C GLU A 94 -15.20 13.45 1.08
N ALA A 95 -14.09 14.01 1.55
CA ALA A 95 -12.89 14.18 0.70
C ALA A 95 -11.95 12.96 0.71
N ALA A 96 -12.11 12.06 1.69
CA ALA A 96 -11.23 10.92 1.91
C ALA A 96 -11.91 9.81 2.71
N TYR A 97 -11.50 8.57 2.47
CA TYR A 97 -12.01 7.38 3.15
C TYR A 97 -10.90 6.45 3.62
N ARG A 98 -11.10 5.96 4.83
CA ARG A 98 -10.29 4.91 5.44
C ARG A 98 -10.82 3.54 5.02
N ILE A 99 -9.91 2.66 4.60
CA ILE A 99 -10.23 1.28 4.21
C ILE A 99 -9.45 0.35 5.14
N ALA A 100 -10.18 -0.50 5.86
CA ALA A 100 -9.56 -1.47 6.74
C ALA A 100 -8.91 -2.60 5.94
N ARG A 101 -7.98 -3.33 6.58
CA ARG A 101 -7.23 -4.41 5.93
C ARG A 101 -7.48 -5.73 6.65
N THR A 102 -7.48 -6.80 5.88
CA THR A 102 -7.51 -8.18 6.35
C THR A 102 -6.28 -8.88 5.80
N LEU A 103 -5.51 -9.51 6.66
CA LEU A 103 -4.35 -10.33 6.29
C LEU A 103 -4.78 -11.79 6.22
N GLU A 104 -4.52 -12.44 5.10
CA GLU A 104 -4.67 -13.89 4.95
C GLU A 104 -3.40 -14.60 5.41
N LEU A 105 -3.56 -15.67 6.20
CA LEU A 105 -2.47 -16.50 6.72
C LEU A 105 -2.96 -17.95 6.86
N ARG A 106 -2.41 -18.87 6.08
CA ARG A 106 -2.60 -20.32 6.16
C ARG A 106 -4.06 -20.74 6.30
N GLY A 107 -4.94 -20.20 5.46
CA GLY A 107 -6.37 -20.50 5.46
C GLY A 107 -7.19 -19.81 6.56
N GLY A 108 -6.56 -18.95 7.37
CA GLY A 108 -7.24 -18.06 8.31
C GLY A 108 -7.06 -16.59 7.94
N THR A 109 -7.82 -15.70 8.60
CA THR A 109 -7.75 -14.26 8.36
C THR A 109 -7.56 -13.48 9.66
N LEU A 110 -6.75 -12.43 9.58
CA LEU A 110 -6.52 -11.43 10.63
C LEU A 110 -7.04 -10.07 10.19
N GLN A 111 -7.98 -9.54 10.94
CA GLN A 111 -8.45 -8.18 10.83
C GLN A 111 -7.47 -7.24 11.53
N LEU A 112 -6.68 -6.52 10.74
CA LEU A 112 -5.72 -5.57 11.27
C LEU A 112 -6.47 -4.37 11.90
N PRO A 113 -6.00 -3.88 13.06
CA PRO A 113 -6.57 -2.70 13.69
C PRO A 113 -6.25 -1.43 12.90
N GLY A 114 -7.06 -0.40 13.12
CA GLY A 114 -6.98 0.84 12.37
C GLY A 114 -7.50 0.71 10.93
N ALA A 115 -7.31 1.77 10.16
CA ALA A 115 -7.61 1.82 8.73
C ALA A 115 -6.90 3.05 8.13
N PRO A 116 -5.85 2.87 7.31
CA PRO A 116 -5.22 3.98 6.62
C PRO A 116 -6.20 4.61 5.62
N VAL A 117 -6.00 5.90 5.31
CA VAL A 117 -6.71 6.54 4.21
C VAL A 117 -6.18 5.94 2.91
N ARG A 118 -7.04 5.24 2.19
CA ARG A 118 -6.70 4.57 0.92
C ARG A 118 -7.52 5.08 -0.25
N LEU A 119 -8.55 5.87 -0.01
CA LEU A 119 -9.30 6.56 -1.06
C LEU A 119 -9.32 8.05 -0.73
N ALA A 120 -8.92 8.91 -1.65
CA ALA A 120 -9.01 10.36 -1.47
C ALA A 120 -9.22 11.08 -2.80
N ARG A 121 -9.77 12.30 -2.74
CA ARG A 121 -9.88 13.16 -3.93
C ARG A 121 -8.49 13.53 -4.45
N ARG A 122 -8.32 13.51 -5.77
CA ARG A 122 -7.05 13.80 -6.48
C ARG A 122 -6.41 15.11 -6.04
N ASP A 123 -7.22 16.16 -5.85
CA ASP A 123 -6.76 17.49 -5.43
C ASP A 123 -6.05 17.51 -4.06
N THR A 124 -6.37 16.57 -3.18
CA THR A 124 -5.84 16.47 -1.82
C THR A 124 -4.99 15.22 -1.58
N ALA A 125 -5.04 14.24 -2.47
CA ALA A 125 -4.32 12.99 -2.35
C ALA A 125 -2.81 13.21 -2.53
N ARG A 126 -2.04 12.84 -1.51
CA ARG A 126 -0.57 12.82 -1.54
C ARG A 126 -0.11 11.47 -1.02
N LEU A 127 0.94 10.87 -1.57
CA LEU A 127 1.46 9.63 -1.02
C LEU A 127 2.09 9.89 0.35
N HIS A 128 1.87 8.98 1.29
CA HIS A 128 2.39 9.06 2.64
C HIS A 128 2.73 7.68 3.18
N VAL A 129 3.81 7.61 3.96
CA VAL A 129 4.18 6.40 4.70
C VAL A 129 4.10 6.74 6.18
N GLY A 130 3.09 6.19 6.84
CA GLY A 130 2.86 6.36 8.27
C GLY A 130 3.69 5.38 9.12
N ALA A 131 3.42 5.39 10.42
CA ALA A 131 4.06 4.50 11.39
C ALA A 131 3.96 3.01 10.97
N GLY A 132 5.01 2.23 11.27
CA GLY A 132 5.09 0.82 10.89
C GLY A 132 5.19 0.60 9.37
N ALA A 133 5.71 1.59 8.63
CA ALA A 133 5.78 1.59 7.17
C ALA A 133 4.41 1.35 6.52
N SER A 134 3.38 2.01 7.09
CA SER A 134 2.00 1.90 6.62
C SER A 134 1.74 2.87 5.47
N LEU A 135 1.61 2.35 4.26
CA LEU A 135 1.23 3.13 3.08
C LEU A 135 -0.17 3.74 3.26
N ALA A 136 -0.31 5.03 2.92
CA ALA A 136 -1.55 5.78 2.98
C ALA A 136 -1.54 6.94 1.98
N LEU A 137 -2.71 7.49 1.72
CA LEU A 137 -2.85 8.84 1.21
C LEU A 137 -2.77 9.79 2.42
N GLY A 138 -1.92 10.82 2.30
CA GLY A 138 -1.53 11.78 3.32
C GLY A 138 -2.73 12.39 4.04
N PRO A 139 -2.49 12.90 5.26
CA PRO A 139 -3.55 13.13 6.22
C PRO A 139 -4.60 14.06 5.61
N PRO A 140 -5.87 13.63 5.62
CA PRO A 140 -6.93 14.43 5.03
C PRO A 140 -7.04 15.72 5.84
N ARG A 141 -7.16 16.86 5.15
CA ARG A 141 -7.43 18.16 5.81
C ARG A 141 -8.78 18.18 6.54
N ALA A 142 -9.69 17.29 6.15
CA ALA A 142 -11.01 17.10 6.71
C ALA A 142 -11.15 15.70 7.35
N ARG A 143 -12.27 15.47 8.03
CA ARG A 143 -12.61 14.15 8.56
C ARG A 143 -12.65 13.13 7.43
N ALA A 144 -11.95 12.00 7.59
CA ALA A 144 -12.10 10.88 6.66
C ALA A 144 -13.27 9.97 7.08
N GLY A 145 -14.12 9.68 6.11
CA GLY A 145 -15.13 8.62 6.18
C GLY A 145 -14.48 7.24 6.32
N ARG A 146 -15.32 6.21 6.40
CA ARG A 146 -14.87 4.81 6.49
C ARG A 146 -15.68 3.96 5.53
N ILE A 147 -14.99 3.17 4.72
CA ILE A 147 -15.60 2.14 3.88
C ILE A 147 -15.70 0.86 4.72
N ALA A 148 -16.87 0.21 4.68
CA ALA A 148 -17.14 -1.02 5.44
C ALA A 148 -16.36 -2.22 4.87
N SER A 149 -16.23 -2.29 3.54
CA SER A 149 -15.40 -3.25 2.83
C SER A 149 -13.91 -3.10 3.17
N ARG A 150 -13.13 -4.16 2.94
CA ARG A 150 -11.72 -4.26 3.33
C ARG A 150 -10.85 -4.63 2.14
N LEU A 151 -9.60 -4.20 2.17
CA LEU A 151 -8.53 -4.75 1.33
C LEU A 151 -8.08 -6.09 1.92
N LEU A 152 -7.79 -7.04 1.05
CA LEU A 152 -7.18 -8.32 1.41
C LEU A 152 -5.68 -8.23 1.15
N ILE A 153 -4.86 -8.63 2.12
CA ILE A 153 -3.43 -8.80 1.99
C ILE A 153 -3.20 -10.30 1.82
N GLU A 154 -2.67 -10.69 0.66
CA GLU A 154 -2.39 -12.10 0.35
C GLU A 154 -1.11 -12.56 1.06
N GLU A 155 -1.08 -13.83 1.49
CA GLU A 155 0.14 -14.47 1.98
C GLU A 155 1.04 -14.86 0.81
N GLU A 156 2.33 -14.94 1.07
CA GLU A 156 3.28 -15.59 0.16
C GLU A 156 3.29 -17.11 0.36
N ASP A 157 3.46 -17.85 -0.73
CA ASP A 157 3.42 -19.32 -0.72
C ASP A 157 4.58 -19.97 0.05
N SER A 158 5.65 -19.22 0.34
CA SER A 158 6.83 -19.69 1.05
C SER A 158 7.51 -18.60 1.88
N LEU A 159 8.34 -19.01 2.85
CA LEU A 159 9.15 -18.06 3.64
C LEU A 159 10.18 -17.32 2.78
N GLU A 160 10.80 -18.00 1.82
CA GLU A 160 11.75 -17.38 0.90
C GLU A 160 11.07 -16.29 0.06
N SER A 161 9.88 -16.59 -0.47
CA SER A 161 9.03 -15.62 -1.17
C SER A 161 8.64 -14.45 -0.28
N ALA A 162 8.30 -14.69 1.00
CA ALA A 162 8.01 -13.67 1.98
C ALA A 162 9.21 -12.75 2.27
N VAL A 163 10.41 -13.29 2.39
CA VAL A 163 11.63 -12.49 2.62
C VAL A 163 11.97 -11.66 1.38
N ALA A 164 11.86 -12.24 0.18
CA ALA A 164 12.08 -11.54 -1.08
C ALA A 164 11.06 -10.41 -1.30
N ALA A 165 9.77 -10.67 -1.02
CA ALA A 165 8.71 -9.66 -1.08
C ALA A 165 8.98 -8.53 -0.08
N LEU A 166 9.41 -8.85 1.14
CA LEU A 166 9.76 -7.87 2.16
C LEU A 166 10.91 -6.97 1.73
N ASP A 167 12.00 -7.51 1.15
CA ASP A 167 13.11 -6.69 0.64
C ASP A 167 12.65 -5.74 -0.47
N ALA A 168 11.85 -6.26 -1.41
CA ALA A 168 11.32 -5.48 -2.52
C ALA A 168 10.41 -4.35 -2.02
N GLU A 169 9.47 -4.66 -1.12
CA GLU A 169 8.60 -3.66 -0.49
C GLU A 169 9.40 -2.63 0.30
N ALA A 170 10.39 -3.07 1.07
CA ALA A 170 11.19 -2.17 1.88
C ALA A 170 12.00 -1.22 1.00
N THR A 171 12.52 -1.71 -0.12
CA THR A 171 13.22 -0.89 -1.12
C THR A 171 12.29 0.12 -1.77
N ALA A 172 11.10 -0.29 -2.19
CA ALA A 172 10.10 0.61 -2.78
C ALA A 172 9.66 1.71 -1.80
N LEU A 173 9.40 1.36 -0.54
CA LEU A 173 9.01 2.33 0.49
C LEU A 173 10.15 3.27 0.89
N ALA A 174 11.39 2.79 0.94
CA ALA A 174 12.55 3.64 1.18
C ALA A 174 12.76 4.64 0.03
N ALA A 175 12.64 4.18 -1.23
CA ALA A 175 12.71 5.06 -2.39
C ALA A 175 11.54 6.07 -2.42
N LEU A 176 10.34 5.65 -2.04
CA LEU A 176 9.19 6.55 -1.87
C LEU A 176 9.47 7.61 -0.81
N LEU A 177 9.98 7.22 0.36
CA LEU A 177 10.33 8.15 1.44
C LEU A 177 11.42 9.15 1.00
N GLN A 178 12.42 8.69 0.25
CA GLN A 178 13.44 9.55 -0.34
C GLN A 178 12.83 10.57 -1.32
N ALA A 179 11.96 10.12 -2.23
CA ALA A 179 11.28 11.00 -3.19
C ALA A 179 10.33 12.01 -2.52
N LEU A 180 9.76 11.66 -1.37
CA LEU A 180 8.94 12.56 -0.53
C LEU A 180 9.77 13.49 0.38
N ASP A 181 11.09 13.51 0.18
CA ASP A 181 12.07 14.24 0.99
C ASP A 181 11.95 13.99 2.51
N VAL A 182 11.57 12.77 2.90
CA VAL A 182 11.53 12.39 4.31
C VAL A 182 12.94 12.07 4.79
N GLY A 183 13.36 12.75 5.86
CA GLY A 183 14.65 12.53 6.49
C GLY A 183 14.69 11.26 7.36
N PRO A 184 15.82 10.55 7.39
CA PRO A 184 16.04 9.43 8.30
C PRO A 184 15.94 9.87 9.77
N ARG A 185 15.37 9.04 10.65
CA ARG A 185 15.30 9.32 12.10
C ARG A 185 15.84 8.15 12.89
N LEU A 186 16.88 8.36 13.71
CA LEU A 186 17.45 7.30 14.57
C LEU A 186 16.39 6.66 15.50
N ALA A 187 15.53 7.48 16.10
CA ALA A 187 14.44 6.99 16.94
C ALA A 187 13.46 6.08 16.16
N ALA A 188 13.34 6.25 14.84
CA ALA A 188 12.51 5.38 14.02
C ALA A 188 13.09 3.97 13.88
N LEU A 189 14.41 3.77 13.96
CA LEU A 189 15.00 2.42 13.93
C LEU A 189 14.55 1.58 15.14
N ALA A 190 14.44 2.20 16.31
CA ALA A 190 13.98 1.52 17.53
C ALA A 190 12.45 1.36 17.58
N ALA A 191 11.70 2.38 17.13
CA ALA A 191 10.24 2.38 17.24
C ALA A 191 9.52 1.70 16.07
N ALA A 192 10.08 1.70 14.86
CA ALA A 192 9.45 1.15 13.66
C ALA A 192 9.13 -0.36 13.77
N PRO A 193 10.01 -1.23 14.31
CA PRO A 193 9.68 -2.64 14.49
C PRO A 193 8.41 -2.85 15.31
N LEU A 194 8.30 -2.14 16.43
CA LEU A 194 7.12 -2.21 17.30
C LEU A 194 5.88 -1.67 16.60
N ALA A 195 6.00 -0.54 15.91
CA ALA A 195 4.90 0.05 15.15
C ALA A 195 4.39 -0.86 14.01
N GLY A 196 5.26 -1.70 13.44
CA GLY A 196 4.90 -2.72 12.46
C GLY A 196 4.28 -3.98 13.07
N ALA A 197 4.85 -4.48 14.18
CA ALA A 197 4.46 -5.74 14.79
C ALA A 197 3.16 -5.66 15.63
N VAL A 198 2.98 -4.59 16.41
CA VAL A 198 1.86 -4.43 17.35
C VAL A 198 0.49 -4.57 16.66
N PRO A 199 0.22 -3.95 15.49
CA PRO A 199 -1.06 -4.12 14.80
C PRO A 199 -1.37 -5.58 14.44
N VAL A 200 -0.37 -6.37 14.07
CA VAL A 200 -0.55 -7.79 13.71
C VAL A 200 -0.85 -8.62 14.96
N LEU A 201 -0.16 -8.36 16.07
CA LEU A 201 -0.41 -9.03 17.35
C LEU A 201 -1.82 -8.71 17.90
N ALA A 202 -2.23 -7.45 17.78
CA ALA A 202 -3.55 -6.95 18.21
C ALA A 202 -4.68 -7.26 17.23
N ALA A 203 -4.40 -7.93 16.11
CA ALA A 203 -5.42 -8.24 15.11
C ALA A 203 -6.48 -9.21 15.65
N ARG A 204 -7.72 -9.01 15.20
CA ARG A 204 -8.87 -9.88 15.51
C ARG A 204 -8.99 -10.96 14.45
N GLY A 205 -9.34 -12.20 14.81
CA GLY A 205 -9.44 -13.29 13.82
C GLY A 205 -9.13 -14.65 14.43
N GLY A 206 -9.16 -15.69 13.58
CA GLY A 206 -9.08 -17.10 13.98
C GLY A 206 -7.76 -17.52 14.65
N PRO A 207 -7.69 -18.76 15.17
CA PRO A 207 -6.49 -19.29 15.79
C PRO A 207 -5.43 -19.55 14.72
N LEU A 208 -4.37 -18.75 14.73
CA LEU A 208 -3.25 -18.88 13.78
C LEU A 208 -1.98 -19.46 14.42
N GLY A 209 -2.04 -19.85 15.70
CA GLY A 209 -0.89 -20.35 16.46
C GLY A 209 0.34 -19.45 16.29
N TRP A 210 1.46 -20.06 15.90
CA TRP A 210 2.72 -19.38 15.61
C TRP A 210 2.69 -18.46 14.37
N GLY A 211 1.73 -18.64 13.45
CA GLY A 211 1.62 -17.83 12.24
C GLY A 211 1.44 -16.33 12.53
N ARG A 212 0.68 -15.99 13.58
CA ARG A 212 0.53 -14.59 14.03
C ARG A 212 1.87 -13.99 14.47
N TRP A 213 2.67 -14.76 15.20
CA TRP A 213 3.99 -14.31 15.65
C TRP A 213 4.94 -14.11 14.48
N ILE A 214 4.99 -15.05 13.54
CA ILE A 214 5.81 -14.94 12.33
C ILE A 214 5.41 -13.68 11.54
N ALA A 215 4.11 -13.48 11.29
CA ALA A 215 3.63 -12.29 10.58
C ALA A 215 3.96 -10.98 11.31
N ALA A 216 3.88 -10.96 12.64
CA ALA A 216 4.25 -9.79 13.44
C ALA A 216 5.76 -9.49 13.36
N VAL A 217 6.61 -10.51 13.41
CA VAL A 217 8.07 -10.37 13.25
C VAL A 217 8.41 -9.86 11.86
N LEU A 218 7.82 -10.42 10.80
CA LEU A 218 8.01 -9.96 9.43
C LEU A 218 7.55 -8.51 9.25
N ALA A 219 6.39 -8.14 9.80
CA ALA A 219 5.89 -6.76 9.73
C ALA A 219 6.82 -5.76 10.46
N GLY A 220 7.34 -6.14 11.63
CA GLY A 220 8.32 -5.34 12.36
C GLY A 220 9.67 -5.24 11.63
N TYR A 221 10.17 -6.36 11.12
CA TYR A 221 11.42 -6.42 10.35
C TYR A 221 11.34 -5.56 9.09
N ARG A 222 10.23 -5.62 8.35
CA ARG A 222 9.98 -4.74 7.19
C ARG A 222 10.10 -3.27 7.56
N ALA A 223 9.45 -2.85 8.65
CA ALA A 223 9.47 -1.45 9.08
C ALA A 223 10.88 -0.98 9.48
N PHE A 224 11.69 -1.87 10.06
CA PHE A 224 13.11 -1.62 10.32
C PHE A 224 13.93 -1.49 9.03
N VAL A 225 13.82 -2.45 8.11
CA VAL A 225 14.58 -2.48 6.86
C VAL A 225 14.26 -1.26 5.98
N VAL A 226 13.02 -0.77 5.98
CA VAL A 226 12.66 0.50 5.32
C VAL A 226 13.50 1.67 5.82
N GLN A 227 13.70 1.78 7.14
CA GLN A 227 14.49 2.86 7.72
C GLN A 227 15.98 2.68 7.43
N ALA A 228 16.50 1.46 7.50
CA ALA A 228 17.89 1.15 7.15
C ALA A 228 18.20 1.50 5.69
N LYS A 229 17.36 1.06 4.75
CA LYS A 229 17.51 1.39 3.32
C LYS A 229 17.36 2.90 3.04
N LEU A 230 16.48 3.60 3.76
CA LEU A 230 16.38 5.06 3.62
C LEU A 230 17.68 5.76 4.07
N TRP A 231 18.28 5.29 5.17
CA TRP A 231 19.58 5.76 5.64
C TRP A 231 20.67 5.56 4.58
N GLU A 232 20.81 4.34 4.06
CA GLU A 232 21.80 3.99 3.02
C GLU A 232 21.65 4.88 1.78
N ARG A 233 20.43 5.01 1.25
CA ARG A 233 20.16 5.80 0.04
C ARG A 233 20.43 7.30 0.20
N ARG A 234 20.32 7.84 1.41
CA ARG A 234 20.65 9.24 1.71
C ARG A 234 22.16 9.42 1.83
N ALA A 235 22.84 8.50 2.51
CA ALA A 235 24.29 8.52 2.60
C ALA A 235 24.95 8.44 1.20
N GLU A 236 24.38 7.66 0.28
CA GLU A 236 24.83 7.58 -1.12
C GLU A 236 24.54 8.84 -1.94
N ALA A 237 23.45 9.56 -1.64
CA ALA A 237 23.08 10.78 -2.35
C ALA A 237 23.87 12.02 -1.91
N ASP A 238 24.39 11.99 -0.67
CA ASP A 238 25.20 13.06 -0.08
C ASP A 238 26.72 12.88 -0.33
N ALA A 239 27.13 11.75 -0.95
CA ALA A 239 28.52 11.39 -1.27
C ALA A 239 28.94 11.81 -2.68
#